data_AF-A0A3M7PUF6-F1
#
_entry.id   AF-A0A3M7PUF6-F1
#
_cell.length_a   1.000
_cell.length_b   1.000
_cell.length_c   1.000
_cell.angle_alpha   90.00
_cell.angle_beta   90.00
_cell.angle_gamma   90.00
#
_symmetry.space_group_name_H-M   'P 1'
#
loop_
_entity.id
_entity.type
_entity.pdbx_description
1 polymer ?
#
loop_
_entity_poly.entity_id
_entity_poly.type
_entity_poly.pdbx_seq_one_letter_code
_entity_poly.pdbx_strand_id
1 'polypeptide(L)'
;LNMSTINDKSPTFNIFNREYYELFDIFLVSSDLSDKISDFRVLSKHDMTSDHFPIEACISIEHIMTSDLISRRLNFKKANWSYFQEILSVPILNPDSVDDYNNIISKKIISAAHKSIPLQSGKIYKLPYRMKL
;
A
#
# COMPACT_ATOMS: atom_id res chain seq x y z
N LEU A 1 5.99 18.87 -12.89
CA LEU A 1 5.19 17.70 -12.49
C LEU A 1 3.73 18.09 -12.59
N ASN A 2 2.91 17.42 -13.41
CA ASN A 2 1.48 17.77 -13.55
C ASN A 2 0.68 17.01 -12.48
N MET A 3 0.36 17.69 -11.39
CA MET A 3 -0.36 17.10 -10.25
C MET A 3 -1.73 17.78 -10.10
N SER A 4 -2.71 16.98 -9.68
CA SER A 4 -4.04 17.41 -9.27
C SER A 4 -4.20 17.20 -7.77
N THR A 5 -4.91 18.11 -7.12
CA THR A 5 -5.25 18.00 -5.70
C THR A 5 -6.66 17.45 -5.56
N ILE A 6 -6.80 16.39 -4.78
CA ILE A 6 -8.09 15.79 -4.44
C ILE A 6 -8.40 16.14 -2.98
N ASN A 7 -9.48 16.88 -2.79
CA ASN A 7 -10.07 17.17 -1.49
C ASN A 7 -11.54 17.58 -1.68
N ASP A 8 -12.39 17.27 -0.70
CA ASP A 8 -13.80 17.67 -0.65
C ASP A 8 -14.03 18.95 0.19
N LYS A 9 -12.94 19.59 0.63
CA LYS A 9 -12.90 20.73 1.56
C LYS A 9 -13.36 20.42 2.98
N SER A 10 -13.59 19.15 3.33
CA SER A 10 -13.87 18.75 4.71
C SER A 10 -12.63 19.00 5.58
N PRO A 11 -12.81 19.42 6.84
CA PRO A 11 -11.70 19.62 7.75
C PRO A 11 -11.04 18.29 8.08
N THR A 12 -9.71 18.27 8.10
CA THR A 12 -8.88 17.09 8.41
C THR A 12 -8.21 17.23 9.77
N PHE A 13 -8.35 18.38 10.42
CA PHE A 13 -7.77 18.69 11.71
C PHE A 13 -8.83 19.31 12.63
N ASN A 14 -8.75 19.00 13.92
CA ASN A 14 -9.61 19.53 14.96
C ASN A 14 -8.86 19.75 16.28
N ILE A 15 -9.06 20.92 16.89
CA ILE A 15 -8.82 21.11 18.33
C ILE A 15 -10.16 21.10 19.06
N PHE A 16 -10.55 19.93 19.59
CA PHE A 16 -11.89 19.68 20.14
C PHE A 16 -12.29 20.66 21.25
N ASN A 17 -11.32 21.11 22.07
CA ASN A 17 -11.60 22.04 23.18
C ASN A 17 -11.84 23.50 22.74
N ARG A 18 -11.63 23.82 21.46
CA ARG A 18 -11.77 25.17 20.89
C ARG A 18 -12.76 25.21 19.72
N GLU A 19 -13.40 24.10 19.39
CA GLU A 19 -14.23 23.95 18.19
C GLU A 19 -13.53 24.46 16.92
N TYR A 20 -12.21 24.27 16.86
CA TYR A 20 -11.38 24.75 15.76
C TYR A 20 -11.18 23.64 14.75
N TYR A 21 -11.50 23.89 13.48
CA TYR A 21 -11.43 22.92 12.40
C TYR A 21 -10.68 23.51 11.22
N GLU A 22 -9.73 22.75 10.67
CA GLU A 22 -8.95 23.17 9.50
C GLU A 22 -8.68 22.01 8.54
N LEU A 23 -8.29 22.38 7.32
CA LEU A 23 -7.82 21.45 6.30
C LEU A 23 -6.30 21.57 6.20
N PHE A 24 -5.59 20.57 6.71
CA PHE A 24 -4.13 20.47 6.63
C PHE A 24 -3.65 19.27 5.83
N ASP A 25 -4.51 18.29 5.60
CA ASP A 25 -4.17 17.05 4.92
C ASP A 25 -4.81 17.04 3.52
N ILE A 26 -3.99 16.78 2.50
CA ILE A 26 -4.42 16.77 1.09
C ILE A 26 -3.96 15.49 0.41
N PHE A 27 -4.71 15.07 -0.61
CA PHE A 27 -4.31 13.97 -1.47
C PHE A 27 -3.83 14.52 -2.82
N LEU A 28 -2.56 14.28 -3.16
CA LEU A 28 -1.98 14.70 -4.43
C LEU A 28 -1.85 13.51 -5.36
N VAL A 29 -2.32 13.68 -6.60
CA VAL A 29 -2.29 12.62 -7.61
C VAL A 29 -1.77 13.18 -8.94
N SER A 30 -1.15 12.34 -9.77
CA SER A 30 -0.89 12.74 -11.17
C SER A 30 -2.20 13.14 -11.83
N SER A 31 -2.20 14.22 -12.60
CA SER A 31 -3.41 14.68 -13.30
C SER A 31 -4.00 13.61 -14.22
N ASP A 32 -3.17 12.70 -14.75
CA ASP A 32 -3.60 11.55 -15.58
C ASP A 32 -4.38 10.47 -14.83
N LEU A 33 -4.38 10.51 -13.49
CA LEU A 33 -5.11 9.57 -12.63
C LEU A 33 -6.26 10.26 -11.89
N SER A 34 -6.45 11.56 -12.08
CA SER A 34 -7.49 12.34 -11.39
C SER A 34 -8.90 11.84 -11.71
N ASP A 35 -9.14 11.43 -12.96
CA ASP A 35 -10.39 10.86 -13.44
C ASP A 35 -10.63 9.42 -12.92
N LYS A 36 -9.60 8.77 -12.39
CA LYS A 36 -9.69 7.43 -11.78
C LYS A 36 -10.06 7.47 -10.31
N ILE A 37 -10.04 8.63 -9.67
CA ILE A 37 -10.50 8.76 -8.29
C ILE A 37 -12.03 8.66 -8.28
N SER A 38 -12.57 7.62 -7.66
CA SER A 38 -14.01 7.37 -7.58
C SER A 38 -14.66 7.90 -6.31
N ASP A 39 -13.88 8.06 -5.25
CA ASP A 39 -14.37 8.59 -3.98
C ASP A 39 -13.22 9.26 -3.20
N PHE A 40 -13.57 10.27 -2.41
CA PHE A 40 -12.68 10.88 -1.42
C PHE A 40 -13.50 11.23 -0.19
N ARG A 41 -12.99 10.92 0.99
CA ARG A 41 -13.66 11.25 2.25
C ARG A 41 -12.71 11.44 3.42
N VAL A 42 -13.13 12.29 4.33
CA VAL A 42 -12.52 12.42 5.66
C VAL A 42 -13.26 11.52 6.65
N LEU A 43 -12.52 10.66 7.34
CA LEU A 43 -13.05 9.69 8.30
C LEU A 43 -13.26 10.31 9.69
N SER A 44 -14.04 11.39 9.77
CA SER A 44 -14.26 12.18 11.00
C SER A 44 -14.94 11.43 12.16
N LYS A 45 -15.56 10.28 11.86
CA LYS A 45 -16.20 9.41 12.86
C LYS A 45 -15.26 8.35 13.43
N HIS A 46 -14.06 8.19 12.88
CA HIS A 46 -13.06 7.28 13.44
C HIS A 46 -12.37 7.97 14.60
N ASP A 47 -12.61 7.49 15.82
CA ASP A 47 -11.86 7.93 16.98
C ASP A 47 -10.46 7.29 16.94
N MET A 48 -9.50 8.07 16.44
CA MET A 48 -8.08 7.69 16.39
C MET A 48 -7.29 8.32 17.54
N THR A 49 -7.94 8.96 18.52
CA THR A 49 -7.31 9.71 19.63
C THR A 49 -6.35 10.84 19.19
N SER A 50 -6.35 11.19 17.91
CA SER A 50 -5.54 12.27 17.30
C SER A 50 -6.43 13.48 17.01
N ASP A 51 -5.80 14.64 16.95
CA ASP A 51 -6.32 15.89 16.41
C ASP A 51 -6.46 15.90 14.88
N HIS A 52 -5.94 14.88 14.18
CA HIS A 52 -6.14 14.69 12.74
C HIS A 52 -7.14 13.58 12.42
N PHE A 53 -8.04 13.85 11.48
CA PHE A 53 -8.94 12.88 10.88
C PHE A 53 -8.24 12.19 9.70
N PRO A 54 -8.28 10.85 9.62
CA PRO A 54 -7.76 10.14 8.45
C PRO A 54 -8.50 10.56 7.17
N ILE A 55 -7.78 10.67 6.06
CA ILE A 55 -8.36 10.88 4.72
C ILE A 55 -8.22 9.61 3.88
N GLU A 56 -9.24 9.31 3.09
CA GLU A 56 -9.30 8.13 2.23
C GLU A 56 -9.67 8.55 0.81
N ALA A 57 -8.92 8.03 -0.18
CA ALA A 57 -9.23 8.18 -1.61
C ALA A 57 -9.34 6.79 -2.25
N CYS A 58 -10.42 6.56 -2.98
CA CYS A 58 -10.64 5.34 -3.75
C CYS A 58 -10.21 5.57 -5.20
N ILE A 59 -9.34 4.70 -5.72
CA ILE A 59 -8.90 4.76 -7.12
C ILE A 59 -9.51 3.57 -7.87
N SER A 60 -10.42 3.87 -8.80
CA SER A 60 -11.03 2.89 -9.70
C SER A 60 -10.06 2.57 -10.83
N ILE A 61 -9.22 1.57 -10.60
CA ILE A 61 -8.37 0.98 -11.63
C ILE A 61 -8.99 -0.36 -12.00
N GLU A 62 -9.48 -0.47 -13.24
CA GLU A 62 -9.68 -1.78 -13.86
C GLU A 62 -8.30 -2.39 -14.05
N HIS A 63 -7.85 -3.12 -13.04
CA HIS A 63 -6.59 -3.84 -13.13
C HIS A 63 -6.83 -5.03 -14.08
N ILE A 64 -6.55 -4.85 -15.37
CA ILE A 64 -6.24 -5.98 -16.24
C ILE A 64 -4.97 -6.58 -15.66
N MET A 65 -5.13 -7.53 -14.74
CA MET A 65 -4.05 -8.41 -14.36
C MET A 65 -3.69 -9.17 -15.63
N THR A 66 -2.65 -8.72 -16.34
CA THR A 66 -1.98 -9.58 -17.31
C THR A 66 -1.60 -10.85 -16.55
N SER A 67 -2.11 -11.98 -17.04
CA SER A 67 -2.11 -13.28 -16.35
C SER A 67 -0.72 -13.76 -15.93
N ASP A 68 0.33 -13.16 -16.46
CA ASP A 68 1.72 -13.44 -16.09
C ASP A 68 2.07 -12.99 -14.65
N LEU A 69 1.25 -12.11 -14.05
CA LEU A 69 1.37 -11.68 -12.64
C LEU A 69 0.40 -12.38 -11.68
N ILE A 70 -0.11 -13.58 -12.02
CA ILE A 70 -0.35 -14.61 -10.99
C ILE A 70 1.02 -15.11 -10.47
N SER A 71 1.89 -14.16 -10.15
CA SER A 71 3.20 -14.32 -9.58
C SER A 71 2.96 -14.68 -8.13
N ARG A 72 2.95 -15.99 -7.87
CA ARG A 72 3.38 -16.62 -6.62
C ARG A 72 3.29 -15.70 -5.40
N ARG A 73 2.07 -15.34 -5.00
CA ARG A 73 1.84 -14.38 -3.92
C ARG A 73 2.47 -14.92 -2.64
N LEU A 74 3.21 -14.11 -1.90
CA LEU A 74 3.77 -14.55 -0.62
C LEU A 74 2.65 -14.86 0.40
N ASN A 75 2.76 -16.00 1.07
CA ASN A 75 1.82 -16.41 2.11
C ASN A 75 2.30 -15.93 3.48
N PHE A 76 1.98 -14.68 3.81
CA PHE A 76 2.38 -14.04 5.07
C PHE A 76 1.85 -14.76 6.33
N LYS A 77 0.77 -15.55 6.22
CA LYS A 77 0.27 -16.37 7.35
C LYS A 77 1.21 -17.52 7.70
N LYS A 78 2.05 -17.95 6.76
CA LYS A 78 3.05 -19.02 6.94
C LYS A 78 4.48 -18.49 6.98
N ALA A 79 4.66 -17.17 7.12
CA ALA A 79 5.98 -16.56 7.18
C ALA A 79 6.73 -16.99 8.45
N ASN A 80 8.00 -17.33 8.31
CA ASN A 80 8.92 -17.46 9.43
C ASN A 80 9.55 -16.09 9.72
N TRP A 81 8.84 -15.26 10.50
CA TRP A 81 9.28 -13.90 10.81
C TRP A 81 10.60 -13.84 11.58
N SER A 82 10.87 -14.81 12.46
CA SER A 82 12.14 -14.89 13.18
C SER A 82 13.31 -15.08 12.22
N TYR A 83 13.17 -15.97 11.23
CA TYR A 83 14.20 -16.17 10.19
C TYR A 83 14.32 -14.96 9.25
N PHE A 84 13.20 -14.29 8.93
CA PHE A 84 13.24 -13.03 8.18
C PHE A 84 14.06 -11.97 8.91
N GLN A 85 13.83 -11.80 10.22
CA GLN A 85 14.56 -10.85 11.06
C GLN A 85 16.04 -11.21 11.17
N GLU A 86 16.38 -12.49 11.35
CA GLU A 86 17.77 -12.96 11.39
C GLU A 86 18.54 -12.54 10.13
N ILE A 87 17.94 -12.71 8.94
CA ILE A 87 18.55 -12.28 7.67
C ILE A 87 18.75 -10.76 7.65
N LEU A 88 17.80 -9.99 8.18
CA LEU A 88 17.88 -8.53 8.22
C LEU A 88 18.86 -7.99 9.27
N SER A 89 19.18 -8.75 10.32
CA SER A 89 20.09 -8.32 11.39
C SER A 89 21.55 -8.17 10.94
N VAL A 90 21.93 -8.70 9.77
CA VAL A 90 23.29 -8.55 9.25
C VAL A 90 23.59 -7.07 8.92
N PRO A 91 24.64 -6.43 9.48
CA PRO A 91 24.92 -5.02 9.19
C PRO A 91 25.24 -4.80 7.71
N ILE A 92 24.80 -3.67 7.17
CA ILE A 92 25.17 -3.21 5.82
C ILE A 92 26.49 -2.44 5.96
N LEU A 93 27.53 -2.87 5.25
CA LEU A 93 28.85 -2.25 5.31
C LEU A 93 28.96 -1.13 4.27
N ASN A 94 29.36 0.06 4.75
CA ASN A 94 29.84 1.25 4.04
C ASN A 94 29.53 1.36 2.53
N PRO A 95 28.27 1.65 2.15
CA PRO A 95 27.91 2.06 0.80
C PRO A 95 28.43 3.47 0.49
N ASP A 96 28.76 3.70 -0.78
CA ASP A 96 29.36 4.95 -1.25
C ASP A 96 28.34 6.08 -1.45
N SER A 97 27.04 5.75 -1.56
CA SER A 97 25.96 6.73 -1.75
C SER A 97 24.63 6.30 -1.12
N VAL A 98 23.71 7.26 -0.97
CA VAL A 98 22.34 7.02 -0.49
C VAL A 98 21.58 6.06 -1.42
N ASP A 99 21.79 6.16 -2.73
CA ASP A 99 21.15 5.27 -3.69
C ASP A 99 21.66 3.83 -3.54
N ASP A 100 22.94 3.66 -3.20
CA ASP A 100 23.50 2.34 -2.90
C ASP A 100 22.91 1.75 -1.62
N TYR A 101 22.74 2.57 -0.57
CA TYR A 101 22.00 2.16 0.63
C TYR A 101 20.60 1.64 0.27
N ASN A 102 19.84 2.41 -0.50
CA ASN A 102 18.48 2.06 -0.89
C ASN A 102 18.44 0.75 -1.70
N ASN A 103 19.38 0.58 -2.63
CA ASN A 103 19.47 -0.63 -3.44
C ASN A 103 19.82 -1.87 -2.59
N ILE A 104 20.79 -1.74 -1.68
CA ILE A 104 21.21 -2.84 -0.80
C ILE A 104 20.06 -3.23 0.14
N ILE A 105 19.41 -2.26 0.79
CA ILE A 105 18.27 -2.49 1.69
C ILE A 105 17.14 -3.19 0.93
N SER A 106 16.77 -2.68 -0.25
CA SER A 106 15.70 -3.24 -1.07
C SER A 106 15.98 -4.70 -1.45
N LYS A 107 17.18 -4.99 -1.96
CA LYS A 107 17.60 -6.35 -2.32
C LYS A 107 17.59 -7.28 -1.11
N LYS A 108 18.03 -6.79 0.04
CA LYS A 108 18.09 -7.58 1.27
C LYS A 108 16.69 -7.94 1.79
N ILE A 109 15.76 -6.99 1.78
CA ILE A 109 14.35 -7.22 2.16
C ILE A 109 13.71 -8.25 1.23
N ILE A 110 13.89 -8.09 -0.10
CA ILE A 110 13.35 -9.02 -1.10
C ILE A 110 13.93 -10.43 -0.91
N SER A 111 15.24 -10.54 -0.74
CA SER A 111 15.94 -11.81 -0.50
C SER A 111 15.47 -12.48 0.79
N ALA A 112 15.35 -11.73 1.88
CA ALA A 112 14.83 -12.23 3.15
C ALA A 112 13.40 -12.76 2.98
N ALA A 113 12.53 -12.01 2.29
CA ALA A 113 11.14 -12.39 2.07
C ALA A 113 11.01 -13.69 1.27
N HIS A 114 11.79 -13.86 0.20
CA HIS A 114 11.77 -15.09 -0.60
C HIS A 114 12.27 -16.31 0.16
N LYS A 115 13.19 -16.13 1.13
CA LYS A 115 13.73 -17.22 1.94
C LYS A 115 12.82 -17.61 3.10
N SER A 116 12.12 -16.66 3.71
CA SER A 116 11.36 -16.88 4.94
C SER A 116 9.85 -16.99 4.73
N ILE A 117 9.33 -16.57 3.58
CA ILE A 117 7.89 -16.52 3.32
C ILE A 117 7.55 -17.47 2.16
N PRO A 118 6.83 -18.58 2.44
CA PRO A 118 6.40 -19.50 1.40
C PRO A 118 5.49 -18.83 0.38
N LEU A 119 5.56 -19.28 -0.87
CA LEU A 119 4.63 -18.86 -1.91
C LEU A 119 3.26 -19.51 -1.68
N GLN A 120 2.20 -18.75 -1.89
CA GLN A 120 0.83 -19.24 -1.89
C GLN A 120 0.68 -20.19 -3.07
N SER A 121 0.36 -21.46 -2.78
CA SER A 121 -0.03 -22.39 -3.83
C SER A 121 -1.33 -21.91 -4.45
N GLY A 122 -1.33 -21.72 -5.77
CA GLY A 122 -2.56 -21.46 -6.52
C GLY A 122 -3.49 -22.65 -6.34
N LYS A 123 -4.66 -22.44 -5.74
CA LYS A 123 -5.74 -23.42 -5.84
C LYS A 123 -6.26 -23.34 -7.27
N ILE A 124 -5.93 -24.33 -8.10
CA ILE A 124 -6.56 -24.49 -9.42
C ILE A 124 -7.99 -24.95 -9.16
N TYR A 125 -8.94 -24.02 -9.14
CA TYR A 125 -10.35 -24.38 -9.18
C TYR A 125 -10.66 -24.83 -10.61
N LYS A 126 -10.98 -26.12 -10.79
CA LYS A 126 -11.54 -26.60 -12.06
C LYS A 126 -12.85 -25.86 -12.31
N LEU A 127 -12.92 -25.09 -13.40
CA LEU A 127 -14.19 -24.50 -13.84
C LEU A 127 -15.19 -25.63 -14.10
N PRO A 128 -16.43 -25.55 -13.58
CA PRO A 128 -17.46 -26.52 -13.93
C PRO A 128 -17.77 -26.41 -15.43
N TYR A 129 -17.86 -27.56 -16.10
CA TYR A 129 -18.22 -27.68 -17.51
C TYR A 129 -19.48 -26.85 -17.81
N ARG A 130 -19.36 -25.84 -18.68
CA ARG A 130 -20.53 -25.19 -19.28
C ARG A 130 -21.21 -26.21 -20.20
N MET A 131 -22.40 -26.70 -19.82
CA MET A 131 -23.30 -27.31 -20.80
C MET A 131 -23.73 -26.20 -21.76
N LYS A 132 -23.41 -26.38 -23.04
CA LYS A 132 -24.02 -25.60 -24.12
C LYS A 132 -25.49 -26.00 -24.18
N LEU A 133 -26.39 -25.03 -23.97
CA LEU A 133 -27.76 -25.10 -24.47
C LEU A 133 -27.76 -24.78 -25.96
#